data_AF-A0A1E7L4P5-F1
#
_entry.id   AF-A0A1E7L4P5-F1
#
_cell.length_a   1.000
_cell.length_b   1.000
_cell.length_c   1.000
_cell.angle_alpha   90.00
_cell.angle_beta   90.00
_cell.angle_gamma   90.00
#
_symmetry.space_group_name_H-M   'P 1'
#
loop_
_entity.id
_entity.type
_entity.pdbx_description
1 polymer ?
#
loop_
_entity_poly.entity_id
_entity_poly.type
_entity_poly.pdbx_seq_one_letter_code
_entity_poly.pdbx_strand_id
1 'polypeptide(L)' 'MRYGRCGACGGGEVYRGEYVAQSGLRATGAGKLGSKQPVFDAYVCAACGHTQLHVQLDAKMASHIRNKFDWIPPKKTL' A
#
# COMPACT_ATOMS: atom_id res chain seq x y z
N MET A 1 16.78 9.03 -7.01
CA MET A 1 16.25 9.40 -5.68
C MET A 1 16.08 8.12 -4.86
N ARG A 2 16.55 8.08 -3.61
CA ARG A 2 16.42 6.91 -2.70
C ARG A 2 15.14 7.07 -1.88
N TYR A 3 14.23 6.09 -1.94
CA TYR A 3 12.91 6.15 -1.28
C TYR A 3 12.92 5.58 0.15
N GLY A 4 14.00 5.80 0.89
CA GLY A 4 14.20 5.28 2.25
C GLY A 4 14.99 3.98 2.30
N ARG A 5 14.84 3.23 3.41
CA ARG A 5 15.51 1.94 3.63
C ARG A 5 14.57 0.79 3.28
N CYS A 6 15.15 -0.34 2.86
CA CYS A 6 14.40 -1.57 2.65
C CYS A 6 13.90 -2.13 3.98
N GLY A 7 12.60 -2.43 4.06
CA GLY A 7 11.99 -3.01 5.27
C GLY A 7 12.46 -4.44 5.59
N ALA A 8 13.05 -5.15 4.61
CA ALA A 8 13.50 -6.52 4.78
C ALA A 8 14.99 -6.63 5.16
N CYS A 9 15.89 -5.94 4.44
CA CYS A 9 17.34 -6.04 4.66
C CYS A 9 17.98 -4.77 5.23
N GLY A 10 17.23 -3.67 5.37
CA GLY A 10 17.76 -2.38 5.84
C GLY A 10 18.60 -1.60 4.80
N GLY A 11 18.83 -2.15 3.61
CA GLY A 11 19.61 -1.52 2.55
C GLY A 11 19.04 -0.18 2.08
N GLY A 12 19.92 0.76 1.70
CA GLY A 12 19.54 2.12 1.30
C GLY A 12 19.21 2.30 -0.19
N GLU A 13 19.30 1.24 -0.98
CA GLU A 13 19.09 1.26 -2.43
C GLU A 13 17.69 0.77 -2.79
N VAL A 14 16.70 1.64 -2.53
CA VAL A 14 15.29 1.39 -2.83
C VAL A 14 14.83 2.32 -3.94
N TYR A 15 14.32 1.73 -5.01
CA TYR A 15 13.86 2.39 -6.23
C TYR A 15 12.36 2.23 -6.41
N ARG A 16 11.70 3.21 -7.01
CA ARG A 16 10.27 3.08 -7.37
C ARG A 16 10.14 2.12 -8.55
N GLY A 17 9.30 1.11 -8.42
CA GLY A 17 8.95 0.21 -9.52
C GLY A 17 8.00 0.88 -10.51
N GLU A 18 7.96 0.36 -11.73
CA GLU A 18 7.09 0.86 -12.81
C GLU A 18 5.64 0.36 -12.70
N TYR A 19 5.36 -0.51 -11.74
CA TYR A 19 4.04 -1.08 -11.51
C TYR A 19 3.45 -0.63 -10.18
N VAL A 20 2.13 -0.77 -10.10
CA VAL A 20 1.34 -0.42 -8.93
C VAL A 20 0.52 -1.64 -8.52
N ALA A 21 0.32 -1.82 -7.23
CA ALA A 21 -0.50 -2.91 -6.73
C ALA A 21 -1.93 -2.44 -6.46
N GLN A 22 -2.88 -3.31 -6.81
CA GLN A 22 -4.27 -3.20 -6.42
C GLN A 22 -4.53 -4.24 -5.34
N SER A 23 -4.95 -3.80 -4.17
CA SER A 23 -5.31 -4.70 -3.08
C SER A 23 -6.62 -4.23 -2.43
N GLY A 24 -7.03 -4.90 -1.36
CA GLY A 24 -8.29 -4.69 -0.67
C GLY A 24 -8.60 -3.23 -0.32
N LEU A 25 -7.61 -2.33 -0.22
CA LEU A 25 -7.81 -0.91 0.11
C LEU A 25 -8.43 -0.04 -1.01
N ARG A 26 -8.97 -0.62 -2.08
CA ARG A 26 -9.74 0.14 -3.08
C ARG A 26 -11.02 0.72 -2.46
N ALA A 27 -11.20 2.02 -2.59
CA ALA A 27 -12.45 2.68 -2.23
C ALA A 27 -13.57 2.34 -3.23
N THR A 28 -14.72 1.90 -2.72
CA THR A 28 -15.93 1.64 -3.50
C THR A 28 -16.44 2.94 -4.13
N GLY A 29 -16.72 2.95 -5.44
CA GLY A 29 -17.25 4.13 -6.15
C GLY A 29 -16.22 5.22 -6.52
N ALA A 30 -14.92 5.02 -6.25
CA ALA A 30 -13.89 6.03 -6.52
C ALA A 30 -13.47 6.18 -8.01
N GLY A 31 -14.17 5.55 -8.95
CA GLY A 31 -13.88 5.67 -10.37
C GLY A 31 -14.96 5.10 -11.28
N LYS A 32 -14.86 5.40 -12.58
CA LYS A 32 -15.72 4.80 -13.62
C LYS A 32 -15.67 3.27 -13.51
N LEU A 33 -16.78 2.60 -13.79
CA LEU A 33 -16.84 1.13 -13.86
C LEU A 33 -15.66 0.62 -14.73
N GLY A 34 -14.84 -0.27 -14.18
CA GLY A 34 -13.63 -0.78 -14.86
C GLY A 34 -12.33 0.01 -14.66
N SER A 35 -12.37 1.21 -14.04
CA SER A 35 -11.13 1.94 -13.73
C SER A 35 -10.36 1.27 -12.58
N LYS A 36 -9.13 0.87 -12.89
CA LYS A 36 -8.17 0.32 -11.95
C LYS A 36 -7.38 1.48 -11.32
N GLN A 37 -7.84 2.01 -10.18
CA GLN A 37 -7.04 3.00 -9.45
C GLN A 37 -5.86 2.30 -8.74
N PRO A 38 -4.62 2.79 -8.93
CA PRO A 38 -3.48 2.39 -8.11
C PRO A 38 -3.75 2.75 -6.65
N VAL A 39 -3.53 1.83 -5.72
CA VAL A 39 -3.61 2.14 -4.28
C VAL A 39 -2.23 2.11 -3.64
N PHE A 40 -1.32 1.30 -4.18
CA PHE A 40 0.04 1.18 -3.70
C PHE A 40 1.05 1.47 -4.79
N ASP A 41 2.01 2.33 -4.48
CA ASP A 41 3.25 2.46 -5.22
C ASP A 41 4.16 1.29 -4.85
N ALA A 42 4.69 0.58 -5.85
CA ALA A 42 5.68 -0.46 -5.61
C ALA A 42 7.09 0.13 -5.57
N TYR A 43 7.92 -0.41 -4.69
CA TYR A 43 9.34 -0.09 -4.59
C TYR A 43 10.13 -1.38 -4.50
N VAL A 44 11.28 -1.41 -5.17
CA VAL A 44 12.16 -2.58 -5.24
C VAL A 44 13.50 -2.24 -4.63
N CYS A 45 13.97 -3.08 -3.71
CA CYS A 45 15.31 -3.00 -3.16
C CYS A 45 16.31 -3.66 -4.12
N ALA A 46 17.31 -2.91 -4.60
CA ALA A 46 18.36 -3.47 -5.46
C ALA A 46 19.30 -4.43 -4.71
N ALA A 47 19.44 -4.26 -3.38
CA ALA A 47 20.34 -5.09 -2.58
C ALA A 47 19.83 -6.52 -2.35
N CYS A 48 18.51 -6.72 -2.24
CA CYS A 48 17.94 -8.04 -1.93
C CYS A 48 16.74 -8.45 -2.81
N GLY A 49 16.32 -7.62 -3.77
CA GLY A 49 15.18 -7.88 -4.65
C GLY A 49 13.81 -7.77 -3.96
N HIS A 50 13.76 -7.42 -2.67
CA HIS A 50 12.49 -7.31 -1.96
C HIS A 50 11.62 -6.20 -2.53
N THR A 51 10.35 -6.53 -2.79
CA THR A 51 9.32 -5.57 -3.19
C THR A 51 8.55 -5.10 -1.98
N GLN A 52 8.52 -3.79 -1.75
CA GLN A 52 7.73 -3.14 -0.71
C GLN A 52 6.64 -2.26 -1.35
N LEU A 53 5.43 -2.34 -0.81
CA LEU A 53 4.28 -1.57 -1.28
C LEU A 53 4.02 -0.42 -0.32
N HIS A 54 4.06 0.82 -0.80
CA HIS A 54 3.71 1.98 0.01
C HIS A 54 2.35 2.52 -0.40
N VAL A 55 1.56 2.90 0.61
CA VAL A 55 0.31 3.64 0.44
C VAL A 55 0.53 5.08 0.89
N GLN A 56 0.04 6.05 0.11
CA GLN A 56 0.03 7.44 0.56
C GLN A 56 -1.09 7.64 1.58
N LEU A 57 -0.74 8.06 2.79
CA LEU A 57 -1.69 8.27 3.89
C LEU A 57 -2.13 9.74 3.95
N ASP A 58 -2.88 10.19 2.96
CA ASP A 58 -3.63 11.44 3.08
C ASP A 58 -4.84 11.28 4.03
N ALA A 59 -5.48 12.39 4.42
CA ALA A 59 -6.59 12.38 5.37
C ALA A 59 -7.79 11.50 4.89
N LYS A 60 -7.98 11.39 3.57
CA LYS A 60 -9.06 10.60 2.96
C LYS A 60 -8.72 9.11 2.99
N MET A 61 -7.50 8.72 2.61
CA MET A 61 -7.02 7.34 2.64
C MET A 61 -6.90 6.83 4.08
N ALA A 62 -6.42 7.66 5.01
CA ALA A 62 -6.37 7.32 6.43
C ALA A 62 -7.77 7.03 7.00
N SER A 63 -8.76 7.89 6.69
CA SER A 63 -10.16 7.67 7.09
C SER A 63 -10.77 6.43 6.43
N HIS A 64 -10.47 6.19 5.15
CA HIS A 64 -10.93 5.00 4.44
C HIS A 64 -10.40 3.71 5.07
N ILE A 65 -9.11 3.67 5.39
CA ILE A 65 -8.46 2.53 6.07
C ILE A 65 -9.15 2.27 7.41
N ARG A 66 -9.32 3.29 8.26
CA ARG A 66 -10.00 3.15 9.56
C ARG A 66 -11.39 2.54 9.40
N ASN A 67 -12.24 3.15 8.58
CA ASN A 67 -13.60 2.67 8.36
C ASN A 67 -13.66 1.24 7.79
N LYS A 68 -12.69 0.86 6.94
CA LYS A 68 -12.62 -0.48 6.37
C LYS A 68 -12.23 -1.53 7.41
N PHE A 69 -11.29 -1.20 8.31
CA PHE A 69 -10.81 -2.10 9.35
C PHE A 69 -11.72 -2.13 10.58
N ASP A 70 -12.45 -1.06 10.87
CA ASP A 70 -13.50 -1.03 11.90
C ASP A 70 -14.63 -2.03 11.60
N TRP A 71 -14.79 -2.43 10.32
CA TRP A 71 -15.70 -3.50 9.91
C TRP A 71 -15.17 -4.92 10.19
N ILE A 72 -13.93 -5.10 10.64
CA ILE A 72 -13.47 -6.40 11.15
C ILE A 72 -14.03 -6.53 12.57
N PRO A 73 -15.06 -7.37 12.80
CA PRO A 73 -15.60 -7.52 14.15
C PRO A 73 -14.47 -7.95 15.09
N PRO A 74 -14.38 -7.39 16.31
CA PRO A 74 -13.38 -7.85 17.27
C PRO A 74 -13.55 -9.35 17.44
N LYS A 75 -12.45 -10.11 17.31
CA LYS A 75 -12.44 -11.54 17.64
C LYS A 75 -13.05 -11.66 19.04
N LYS A 76 -14.24 -12.26 19.13
CA LYS A 76 -14.80 -12.67 20.42
C LYS A 76 -13.75 -13.57 21.05
N THR A 77 -13.11 -13.07 22.11
CA THR A 77 -12.27 -13.87 22.97
C THR A 77 -13.23 -14.81 23.70
N LEU A 78 -13.21 -16.09 23.31
CA LEU A 78 -13.80 -17.18 24.08
C LEU A 78 -12.79 -17.60 25.15
#